data_AF-A0A7X8DD62-F1
#
_entry.id   AF-A0A7X8DD62-F1
#
_cell.length_a   1.000
_cell.length_b   1.000
_cell.length_c   1.000
_cell.angle_alpha   90.00
_cell.angle_beta   90.00
_cell.angle_gamma   90.00
#
_symmetry.space_group_name_H-M   'P 1'
#
loop_
_entity.id
_entity.type
_entity.pdbx_description
1 polymer ?
#
loop_
_entity_poly.entity_id
_entity_poly.type
_entity_poly.pdbx_seq_one_letter_code
_entity_poly.pdbx_strand_id
1 'polypeptide(L)'
;MKHNHSTDNALVLYDGAMGTYYRWLYREDYSLLEAVNLSKPDRIKQIHQAYIKAGATRLKTNTFAAFPLMLEKSADQVKQMVLAAWHLANEAIYELKAQDTVKAVADIGPYFVLQSGLADNLKIQNQQAYLDLAKIFIDVGVEEFLFETQEQLTDLIPAIKLIKSYNPNAKITVSFSVNQNGFTRIGLSLRELLAQAEKIDEITFTGLNCTLGPTQLGQVFAEHAQFSKFCFFGPNSGLPERDLGRGRGGAEAKYFAESCQRAWDNGAYQLGGCCGTNPLDIRALADLFKNKKPVIVKKIESGLEFAVSEQPSIKTEISKKSWYERLLTGEQIIAIEYDTPTKANIKTYLEKVVQLKDAGMDLMTIADNPNGQTRIDSALMASRIKQELGIDVLPHFTCRDRNLFAIHSLLLGLATCDVHQILAVTGDPIPLEDRNQIKSVFNVNSQSLLRYISQLNQELVQPFILCAAINVNAPRFDMELKKTRRKIESGAQVFLTQPIFTERGKENLMLAKQELRDQAKFLAGIMPLVSEKNALFMKYEMSGMDVPDEIIKRYANLNREQSEKIALEISREIMTNLSKVTDGFYLITPFQRTHLTARLCQEWKSNKK
;
A
#
# COMPACT_ATOMS: atom_id res chain seq x y z
N MET A 1 -20.74 3.04 29.59
CA MET A 1 -20.61 2.04 30.68
C MET A 1 -19.17 1.59 30.72
N LYS A 2 -18.51 1.61 31.88
CA LYS A 2 -17.13 1.14 32.04
C LYS A 2 -17.11 -0.38 31.76
N HIS A 3 -16.44 -0.81 30.70
CA HIS A 3 -16.22 -2.23 30.45
C HIS A 3 -15.26 -2.78 31.51
N ASN A 4 -15.82 -3.37 32.56
CA ASN A 4 -15.12 -4.30 33.44
C ASN A 4 -14.71 -5.50 32.59
N HIS A 5 -13.48 -5.51 32.07
CA HIS A 5 -12.90 -6.72 31.50
C HIS A 5 -12.47 -7.61 32.66
N SER A 6 -13.30 -8.62 32.96
CA SER A 6 -13.02 -9.64 33.96
C SER A 6 -11.75 -10.42 33.62
N THR A 7 -11.06 -10.86 34.67
CA THR A 7 -9.87 -11.73 34.67
C THR A 7 -10.14 -13.17 34.20
N ASP A 8 -11.15 -13.37 33.34
CA ASP A 8 -11.75 -14.68 32.97
C ASP A 8 -11.66 -14.99 31.45
N ASN A 9 -10.70 -14.41 30.73
CA ASN A 9 -10.52 -14.80 29.33
C ASN A 9 -9.99 -16.24 29.29
N ALA A 10 -10.87 -17.21 29.04
CA ALA A 10 -10.48 -18.59 28.74
C ALA A 10 -10.02 -18.70 27.28
N LEU A 11 -9.19 -19.70 26.98
CA LEU A 11 -8.80 -20.03 25.60
C LEU A 11 -10.05 -20.23 24.75
N VAL A 12 -10.16 -19.47 23.67
CA VAL A 12 -11.09 -19.75 22.57
C VAL A 12 -10.26 -20.37 21.45
N LEU A 13 -10.58 -21.61 21.09
CA LEU A 13 -9.87 -22.32 20.03
C LEU A 13 -10.75 -22.42 18.79
N TYR A 14 -10.35 -21.76 17.73
CA TYR A 14 -10.89 -21.91 16.38
C TYR A 14 -10.33 -23.17 15.72
N ASP A 15 -11.03 -23.65 14.71
CA ASP A 15 -10.56 -24.71 13.84
C ASP A 15 -9.38 -24.27 12.94
N GLY A 16 -8.92 -25.22 12.12
CA GLY A 16 -7.84 -25.00 11.15
C GLY A 16 -8.39 -24.71 9.75
N ALA A 17 -7.58 -24.99 8.73
CA ALA A 17 -8.01 -24.81 7.34
C ALA A 17 -9.15 -25.74 6.94
N MET A 18 -10.17 -25.20 6.27
CA MET A 18 -11.12 -25.99 5.51
C MET A 18 -10.53 -26.35 4.14
N GLY A 19 -10.05 -25.36 3.38
CA GLY A 19 -9.62 -25.55 1.99
C GLY A 19 -8.42 -26.48 1.81
N THR A 20 -7.28 -26.18 2.45
CA THR A 20 -6.08 -27.02 2.30
C THR A 20 -6.27 -28.41 2.90
N TYR A 21 -7.04 -28.54 3.99
CA TYR A 21 -7.33 -29.84 4.59
C TYR A 21 -8.28 -30.68 3.71
N TYR A 22 -9.30 -30.06 3.10
CA TYR A 22 -10.15 -30.71 2.10
C TYR A 22 -9.33 -31.24 0.93
N ARG A 23 -8.45 -30.41 0.36
CA ARG A 23 -7.57 -30.83 -0.76
C ARG A 23 -6.58 -31.91 -0.34
N TRP A 24 -6.14 -31.94 0.92
CA TRP A 24 -5.29 -33.01 1.41
C TRP A 24 -6.03 -34.36 1.48
N LEU A 25 -7.26 -34.36 2.02
CA LEU A 25 -8.09 -35.57 2.13
C LEU A 25 -8.62 -36.06 0.76
N TYR A 26 -8.93 -35.13 -0.14
CA TYR A 26 -9.60 -35.41 -1.41
C TYR A 26 -8.82 -34.81 -2.60
N ARG A 27 -7.56 -35.26 -2.78
CA ARG A 27 -6.57 -34.68 -3.72
C ARG A 27 -7.01 -34.53 -5.17
N GLU A 28 -7.94 -35.37 -5.63
CA GLU A 28 -8.44 -35.37 -7.01
C GLU A 28 -9.67 -34.47 -7.20
N ASP A 29 -10.23 -33.95 -6.12
CA ASP A 29 -11.39 -33.08 -6.18
C ASP A 29 -10.92 -31.64 -6.29
N TYR A 30 -11.20 -31.00 -7.43
CA TYR A 30 -10.90 -29.60 -7.73
C TYR A 30 -12.14 -28.69 -7.69
N SER A 31 -13.27 -29.19 -7.17
CA SER A 31 -14.51 -28.41 -7.04
C SER A 31 -14.28 -27.12 -6.26
N LEU A 32 -15.06 -26.07 -6.58
CA LEU A 32 -15.17 -24.86 -5.76
C LEU A 32 -15.60 -25.27 -4.36
N LEU A 33 -14.88 -24.80 -3.33
CA LEU A 33 -15.00 -25.35 -1.98
C LEU A 33 -16.38 -25.09 -1.37
N GLU A 34 -16.95 -23.91 -1.58
CA GLU A 34 -18.30 -23.54 -1.13
C GLU A 34 -19.39 -24.38 -1.81
N ALA A 35 -19.16 -24.82 -3.06
CA ALA A 35 -20.08 -25.69 -3.77
C ALA A 35 -20.05 -27.15 -3.24
N VAL A 36 -19.00 -27.52 -2.50
CA VAL A 36 -18.91 -28.84 -1.83
C VAL A 36 -19.96 -28.96 -0.72
N ASN A 37 -20.40 -27.85 -0.12
CA ASN A 37 -21.47 -27.85 0.88
C ASN A 37 -22.76 -28.52 0.37
N LEU A 38 -23.05 -28.39 -0.92
CA LEU A 38 -24.22 -29.00 -1.55
C LEU A 38 -23.91 -30.34 -2.21
N SER A 39 -22.78 -30.43 -2.91
CA SER A 39 -22.46 -31.61 -3.72
C SER A 39 -21.91 -32.80 -2.91
N LYS A 40 -21.20 -32.54 -1.81
CA LYS A 40 -20.58 -33.58 -0.96
C LYS A 40 -20.63 -33.18 0.54
N PRO A 41 -21.83 -32.93 1.09
CA PRO A 41 -22.03 -32.41 2.45
C PRO A 41 -21.32 -33.23 3.54
N ASP A 42 -21.33 -34.56 3.42
CA ASP A 42 -20.70 -35.46 4.39
C ASP A 42 -19.19 -35.20 4.55
N ARG A 43 -18.50 -34.78 3.49
CA ARG A 43 -17.06 -34.48 3.55
C ARG A 43 -16.78 -33.25 4.41
N ILE A 44 -17.59 -32.21 4.27
CA ILE A 44 -17.48 -30.98 5.07
C ILE A 44 -17.84 -31.28 6.52
N LYS A 45 -18.93 -32.03 6.76
CA LYS A 45 -19.33 -32.46 8.10
C LYS A 45 -18.24 -33.29 8.79
N GLN A 46 -17.60 -34.23 8.10
CA GLN A 46 -16.49 -35.02 8.62
C GLN A 46 -15.28 -34.15 9.02
N ILE A 47 -14.96 -33.11 8.24
CA ILE A 47 -13.89 -32.16 8.58
C ILE A 47 -14.23 -31.39 9.86
N HIS A 48 -15.46 -30.87 9.97
CA HIS A 48 -15.92 -30.22 11.21
C HIS A 48 -15.83 -31.15 12.42
N GLN A 49 -16.30 -32.39 12.28
CA GLN A 49 -16.20 -33.40 13.34
C GLN A 49 -14.74 -33.70 13.73
N ALA A 50 -13.81 -33.71 12.77
CA ALA A 50 -12.39 -33.90 13.05
C ALA A 50 -11.82 -32.75 13.88
N TYR A 51 -12.19 -31.50 13.58
CA TYR A 51 -11.77 -30.32 14.36
C TYR A 51 -12.41 -30.27 15.75
N ILE A 52 -13.70 -30.61 15.89
CA ILE A 52 -14.35 -30.76 17.21
C ILE A 52 -13.58 -31.77 18.05
N LYS A 53 -13.31 -32.96 17.48
CA LYS A 53 -12.55 -34.00 18.17
C LYS A 53 -11.19 -33.49 18.60
N ALA A 54 -10.50 -32.73 17.74
CA ALA A 54 -9.20 -32.11 18.03
C ALA A 54 -9.23 -31.05 19.16
N GLY A 55 -10.41 -30.57 19.55
CA GLY A 55 -10.60 -29.63 20.66
C GLY A 55 -11.02 -28.23 20.24
N ALA A 56 -11.35 -28.01 18.96
CA ALA A 56 -11.90 -26.73 18.51
C ALA A 56 -13.21 -26.41 19.23
N THR A 57 -13.32 -25.18 19.72
CA THR A 57 -14.51 -24.60 20.36
C THR A 57 -15.29 -23.66 19.44
N ARG A 58 -14.68 -23.28 18.31
CA ARG A 58 -15.28 -22.44 17.26
C ARG A 58 -15.02 -23.09 15.91
N LEU A 59 -16.08 -23.30 15.13
CA LEU A 59 -15.99 -23.85 13.78
C LEU A 59 -16.33 -22.78 12.77
N LYS A 60 -15.44 -22.54 11.81
CA LYS A 60 -15.66 -21.60 10.72
C LYS A 60 -16.56 -22.24 9.67
N THR A 61 -17.66 -21.60 9.30
CA THR A 61 -18.48 -22.10 8.18
C THR A 61 -17.67 -22.15 6.89
N ASN A 62 -17.91 -23.12 6.02
CA ASN A 62 -17.23 -23.21 4.72
C ASN A 62 -17.81 -22.18 3.72
N THR A 63 -17.54 -20.89 3.97
CA THR A 63 -18.18 -19.74 3.30
C THR A 63 -17.21 -18.59 2.97
N PHE A 64 -15.90 -18.82 3.11
CA PHE A 64 -14.86 -17.81 2.93
C PHE A 64 -15.04 -16.94 1.67
N ALA A 65 -15.26 -17.55 0.50
CA ALA A 65 -15.43 -16.84 -0.77
C ALA A 65 -16.89 -16.84 -1.26
N ALA A 66 -17.88 -16.93 -0.36
CA ALA A 66 -19.30 -17.03 -0.69
C ALA A 66 -19.92 -15.73 -1.21
N PHE A 67 -19.40 -15.23 -2.34
CA PHE A 67 -19.87 -14.06 -3.04
C PHE A 67 -20.25 -14.42 -4.49
N PRO A 68 -21.42 -13.97 -5.01
CA PRO A 68 -21.91 -14.35 -6.33
C PRO A 68 -20.89 -14.14 -7.47
N LEU A 69 -20.23 -12.99 -7.48
CA LEU A 69 -19.24 -12.65 -8.50
C LEU A 69 -17.92 -13.43 -8.38
N MET A 70 -17.51 -13.80 -7.17
CA MET A 70 -16.28 -14.60 -6.97
C MET A 70 -16.49 -16.07 -7.32
N LEU A 71 -17.70 -16.60 -7.13
CA LEU A 71 -18.03 -17.99 -7.42
C LEU A 71 -18.61 -18.20 -8.83
N GLU A 72 -18.87 -17.13 -9.57
CA GLU A 72 -19.59 -17.15 -10.85
C GLU A 72 -20.96 -17.88 -10.70
N LYS A 73 -21.71 -17.51 -9.66
CA LYS A 73 -23.02 -18.08 -9.29
C LYS A 73 -24.07 -16.99 -9.11
N SER A 74 -25.36 -17.38 -9.16
CA SER A 74 -26.44 -16.47 -8.78
C SER A 74 -26.46 -16.23 -7.27
N ALA A 75 -27.08 -15.12 -6.84
CA ALA A 75 -27.29 -14.82 -5.43
C ALA A 75 -28.03 -15.96 -4.69
N ASP A 76 -29.03 -16.57 -5.33
CA ASP A 76 -29.78 -17.69 -4.75
C ASP A 76 -28.92 -18.95 -4.58
N GLN A 77 -28.07 -19.26 -5.56
CA GLN A 77 -27.14 -20.39 -5.46
C GLN A 77 -26.14 -20.19 -4.33
N VAL A 78 -25.58 -18.97 -4.19
CA VAL A 78 -24.69 -18.64 -3.08
C VAL A 78 -25.44 -18.73 -1.75
N LYS A 79 -26.67 -18.21 -1.66
CA LYS A 79 -27.52 -18.33 -0.47
C LYS A 79 -27.70 -19.79 -0.07
N GLN A 80 -28.00 -20.68 -1.01
CA GLN A 80 -28.13 -22.12 -0.74
C GLN A 80 -26.82 -22.72 -0.21
N MET A 81 -25.68 -22.35 -0.78
CA MET A 81 -24.36 -22.82 -0.30
C MET A 81 -24.06 -22.35 1.13
N VAL A 82 -24.36 -21.08 1.44
CA VAL A 82 -24.16 -20.51 2.79
C VAL A 82 -25.07 -21.17 3.82
N LEU A 83 -26.36 -21.36 3.49
CA LEU A 83 -27.30 -22.05 4.37
C LEU A 83 -26.85 -23.50 4.62
N ALA A 84 -26.43 -24.22 3.59
CA ALA A 84 -25.90 -25.57 3.74
C ALA A 84 -24.64 -25.61 4.62
N ALA A 85 -23.69 -24.68 4.43
CA ALA A 85 -22.50 -24.58 5.27
C ALA A 85 -22.84 -24.38 6.75
N TRP A 86 -23.77 -23.47 7.04
CA TRP A 86 -24.26 -23.22 8.39
C TRP A 86 -24.91 -24.46 9.01
N HIS A 87 -25.76 -25.15 8.25
CA HIS A 87 -26.40 -26.38 8.72
C HIS A 87 -25.39 -27.49 9.00
N LEU A 88 -24.40 -27.72 8.11
CA LEU A 88 -23.40 -28.77 8.28
C LEU A 88 -22.51 -28.57 9.51
N ALA A 89 -22.11 -27.33 9.79
CA ALA A 89 -21.35 -27.02 11.00
C ALA A 89 -22.16 -27.32 12.28
N ASN A 90 -23.44 -26.90 12.31
CA ASN A 90 -24.33 -27.14 13.46
C ASN A 90 -24.72 -28.62 13.60
N GLU A 91 -24.90 -29.33 12.49
CA GLU A 91 -25.17 -30.77 12.48
C GLU A 91 -23.97 -31.55 13.05
N ALA A 92 -22.74 -31.18 12.67
CA ALA A 92 -21.53 -31.77 13.25
C ALA A 92 -21.45 -31.57 14.78
N ILE A 93 -21.78 -30.36 15.26
CA ILE A 93 -21.84 -30.04 16.69
C ILE A 93 -22.92 -30.88 17.39
N TYR A 94 -24.09 -31.01 16.76
CA TYR A 94 -25.21 -31.76 17.31
C TYR A 94 -24.93 -33.26 17.40
N GLU A 95 -24.43 -33.87 16.32
CA GLU A 95 -24.12 -35.31 16.26
C GLU A 95 -23.04 -35.71 17.28
N LEU A 96 -22.08 -34.83 17.56
CA LEU A 96 -21.04 -35.04 18.57
C LEU A 96 -21.44 -34.60 19.98
N LYS A 97 -22.68 -34.12 20.17
CA LYS A 97 -23.22 -33.65 21.46
C LYS A 97 -22.33 -32.56 22.11
N ALA A 98 -21.83 -31.64 21.29
CA ALA A 98 -20.85 -30.62 21.68
C ALA A 98 -21.45 -29.22 21.87
N GLN A 99 -22.79 -29.08 21.89
CA GLN A 99 -23.51 -27.80 21.88
C GLN A 99 -23.13 -26.87 23.05
N ASP A 100 -22.77 -27.42 24.21
CA ASP A 100 -22.40 -26.63 25.39
C ASP A 100 -20.99 -26.00 25.29
N THR A 101 -20.16 -26.48 24.36
CA THR A 101 -18.72 -26.15 24.31
C THR A 101 -18.27 -25.62 22.94
N VAL A 102 -18.99 -25.97 21.87
CA VAL A 102 -18.64 -25.62 20.49
C VAL A 102 -19.74 -24.79 19.85
N LYS A 103 -19.34 -23.72 19.15
CA LYS A 103 -20.24 -22.88 18.35
C LYS A 103 -19.77 -22.79 16.91
N ALA A 104 -20.71 -22.71 15.97
CA ALA A 104 -20.43 -22.32 14.59
C ALA A 104 -20.27 -20.80 14.48
N VAL A 105 -19.34 -20.35 13.63
CA VAL A 105 -18.99 -18.95 13.40
C VAL A 105 -19.15 -18.66 11.91
N ALA A 106 -19.82 -17.56 11.57
CA ALA A 106 -19.90 -17.10 10.18
C ALA A 106 -18.51 -16.66 9.71
N ASP A 107 -17.94 -17.41 8.78
CA ASP A 107 -16.64 -17.14 8.19
C ASP A 107 -16.80 -16.36 6.88
N ILE A 108 -16.28 -15.13 6.86
CA ILE A 108 -16.43 -14.18 5.76
C ILE A 108 -15.04 -13.71 5.33
N GLY A 109 -14.60 -14.18 4.17
CA GLY A 109 -13.34 -13.76 3.57
C GLY A 109 -13.44 -12.38 2.91
N PRO A 110 -12.33 -11.89 2.38
CA PRO A 110 -12.26 -10.64 1.64
C PRO A 110 -12.93 -10.77 0.26
N TYR A 111 -13.69 -9.74 -0.11
CA TYR A 111 -14.26 -9.59 -1.44
C TYR A 111 -13.25 -8.97 -2.41
N PHE A 112 -12.82 -9.74 -3.41
CA PHE A 112 -11.88 -9.29 -4.44
C PHE A 112 -12.49 -9.43 -5.83
N VAL A 113 -12.91 -8.32 -6.45
CA VAL A 113 -13.22 -8.28 -7.87
C VAL A 113 -12.32 -7.23 -8.53
N LEU A 114 -11.36 -7.69 -9.33
CA LEU A 114 -10.55 -6.83 -10.20
C LEU A 114 -11.41 -6.36 -11.37
N GLN A 115 -12.27 -5.38 -11.15
CA GLN A 115 -12.96 -4.71 -12.25
C GLN A 115 -12.15 -3.48 -12.70
N SER A 116 -11.77 -3.50 -13.97
CA SER A 116 -11.10 -2.39 -14.66
C SER A 116 -12.03 -1.18 -14.73
N GLY A 117 -11.75 -0.16 -13.90
CA GLY A 117 -12.26 1.21 -14.09
C GLY A 117 -13.40 1.63 -13.17
N LEU A 118 -13.26 2.85 -12.60
CA LEU A 118 -14.16 3.56 -11.68
C LEU A 118 -14.18 3.06 -10.22
N ALA A 119 -13.22 3.55 -9.44
CA ALA A 119 -13.03 3.25 -8.01
C ALA A 119 -14.28 3.46 -7.12
N ASP A 120 -15.16 4.41 -7.44
CA ASP A 120 -16.32 4.72 -6.59
C ASP A 120 -17.45 3.69 -6.76
N ASN A 121 -17.64 3.15 -7.97
CA ASN A 121 -18.60 2.07 -8.22
C ASN A 121 -18.15 0.76 -7.55
N LEU A 122 -16.83 0.51 -7.51
CA LEU A 122 -16.26 -0.66 -6.83
C LEU A 122 -16.54 -0.64 -5.33
N LYS A 123 -16.42 0.52 -4.67
CA LYS A 123 -16.67 0.65 -3.22
C LYS A 123 -18.12 0.32 -2.86
N ILE A 124 -19.09 0.85 -3.61
CA ILE A 124 -20.52 0.59 -3.37
C ILE A 124 -20.83 -0.89 -3.58
N GLN A 125 -20.29 -1.50 -4.64
CA GLN A 125 -20.45 -2.93 -4.91
C GLN A 125 -19.83 -3.82 -3.82
N ASN A 126 -18.64 -3.48 -3.32
CA ASN A 126 -17.98 -4.22 -2.24
C ASN A 126 -18.83 -4.20 -0.96
N GLN A 127 -19.28 -3.01 -0.54
CA GLN A 127 -20.11 -2.87 0.66
C GLN A 127 -21.43 -3.65 0.54
N GLN A 128 -22.04 -3.62 -0.65
CA GLN A 128 -23.28 -4.36 -0.91
C GLN A 128 -23.06 -5.88 -0.81
N ALA A 129 -21.94 -6.39 -1.33
CA ALA A 129 -21.61 -7.82 -1.25
C ALA A 129 -21.52 -8.32 0.21
N TYR A 130 -20.83 -7.57 1.09
CA TYR A 130 -20.77 -7.92 2.52
C TYR A 130 -22.14 -7.79 3.20
N LEU A 131 -22.93 -6.76 2.87
CA LEU A 131 -24.27 -6.58 3.42
C LEU A 131 -25.18 -7.76 3.09
N ASP A 132 -25.18 -8.22 1.84
CA ASP A 132 -26.05 -9.32 1.42
C ASP A 132 -25.65 -10.65 2.04
N LEU A 133 -24.35 -10.93 2.17
CA LEU A 133 -23.87 -12.11 2.89
C LEU A 133 -24.21 -12.04 4.40
N ALA A 134 -24.06 -10.87 5.02
CA ALA A 134 -24.43 -10.67 6.42
C ALA A 134 -25.92 -10.92 6.68
N LYS A 135 -26.82 -10.50 5.76
CA LYS A 135 -28.26 -10.77 5.88
C LYS A 135 -28.58 -12.27 5.94
N ILE A 136 -27.90 -13.08 5.12
CA ILE A 136 -28.11 -14.54 5.12
C ILE A 136 -27.77 -15.13 6.50
N PHE A 137 -26.68 -14.68 7.11
CA PHE A 137 -26.29 -15.12 8.45
C PHE A 137 -27.20 -14.58 9.57
N ILE A 138 -27.70 -13.36 9.43
CA ILE A 138 -28.71 -12.80 10.34
C ILE A 138 -29.99 -13.65 10.29
N ASP A 139 -30.46 -14.03 9.10
CA ASP A 139 -31.68 -14.84 8.92
C ASP A 139 -31.61 -16.19 9.62
N VAL A 140 -30.42 -16.80 9.73
CA VAL A 140 -30.21 -18.08 10.43
C VAL A 140 -29.76 -17.95 11.89
N GLY A 141 -29.74 -16.73 12.42
CA GLY A 141 -29.48 -16.46 13.83
C GLY A 141 -28.03 -16.63 14.28
N VAL A 142 -27.05 -16.34 13.41
CA VAL A 142 -25.63 -16.39 13.81
C VAL A 142 -25.32 -15.35 14.90
N GLU A 143 -24.56 -15.76 15.92
CA GLU A 143 -24.13 -14.90 17.03
C GLU A 143 -22.66 -14.49 16.97
N GLU A 144 -21.82 -15.25 16.26
CA GLU A 144 -20.38 -14.99 16.16
C GLU A 144 -19.95 -14.91 14.69
N PHE A 145 -19.26 -13.82 14.34
CA PHE A 145 -18.83 -13.50 12.98
C PHE A 145 -17.32 -13.30 12.96
N LEU A 146 -16.67 -13.91 11.97
CA LEU A 146 -15.26 -13.74 11.68
C LEU A 146 -15.13 -13.20 10.25
N PHE A 147 -14.74 -11.93 10.14
CA PHE A 147 -14.25 -11.36 8.89
C PHE A 147 -12.75 -11.66 8.80
N GLU A 148 -12.35 -12.75 8.15
CA GLU A 148 -10.94 -13.15 8.08
C GLU A 148 -10.22 -12.69 6.82
N THR A 149 -8.89 -12.62 6.87
CA THR A 149 -7.99 -12.28 5.75
C THR A 149 -8.29 -10.90 5.12
N GLN A 150 -8.72 -9.94 5.92
CA GLN A 150 -9.10 -8.61 5.43
C GLN A 150 -7.88 -7.73 5.14
N GLU A 151 -7.98 -6.95 4.06
CA GLU A 151 -6.95 -6.00 3.61
C GLU A 151 -7.25 -4.56 4.05
N GLN A 152 -8.52 -4.28 4.39
CA GLN A 152 -9.02 -2.98 4.84
C GLN A 152 -10.34 -3.13 5.62
N LEU A 153 -10.71 -2.09 6.38
CA LEU A 153 -11.92 -2.10 7.22
C LEU A 153 -13.14 -1.43 6.57
N THR A 154 -12.92 -0.45 5.68
CA THR A 154 -13.94 0.50 5.23
C THR A 154 -15.15 -0.14 4.56
N ASP A 155 -14.97 -1.27 3.89
CA ASP A 155 -16.03 -1.94 3.14
C ASP A 155 -16.90 -2.84 4.04
N LEU A 156 -16.38 -3.18 5.23
CA LEU A 156 -17.04 -4.07 6.19
C LEU A 156 -18.02 -3.31 7.09
N ILE A 157 -17.78 -2.01 7.32
CA ILE A 157 -18.50 -1.19 8.31
C ILE A 157 -20.03 -1.28 8.15
N PRO A 158 -20.63 -1.17 6.94
CA PRO A 158 -22.08 -1.28 6.80
C PRO A 158 -22.62 -2.64 7.24
N ALA A 159 -21.95 -3.73 6.90
CA ALA A 159 -22.35 -5.09 7.30
C ALA A 159 -22.19 -5.30 8.80
N ILE A 160 -21.10 -4.82 9.40
CA ILE A 160 -20.86 -4.87 10.85
C ILE A 160 -21.98 -4.15 11.61
N LYS A 161 -22.36 -2.95 11.16
CA LYS A 161 -23.46 -2.18 11.76
C LYS A 161 -24.81 -2.87 11.63
N LEU A 162 -25.07 -3.47 10.46
CA LEU A 162 -26.30 -4.24 10.23
C LEU A 162 -26.38 -5.45 11.18
N ILE A 163 -25.30 -6.22 11.33
CA ILE A 163 -25.25 -7.35 12.28
C ILE A 163 -25.59 -6.87 13.70
N LYS A 164 -24.95 -5.79 14.16
CA LYS A 164 -25.20 -5.24 15.49
C LYS A 164 -26.60 -4.65 15.69
N SER A 165 -27.25 -4.15 14.64
CA SER A 165 -28.63 -3.64 14.76
C SER A 165 -29.65 -4.76 14.98
N TYR A 166 -29.39 -5.95 14.44
CA TYR A 166 -30.25 -7.13 14.66
C TYR A 166 -29.89 -7.89 15.94
N ASN A 167 -28.59 -7.98 16.26
CA ASN A 167 -28.12 -8.61 17.47
C ASN A 167 -27.00 -7.76 18.12
N PRO A 168 -27.35 -6.89 19.10
CA PRO A 168 -26.37 -6.07 19.81
C PRO A 168 -25.26 -6.87 20.50
N ASN A 169 -25.56 -8.12 20.87
CA ASN A 169 -24.65 -9.04 21.55
C ASN A 169 -23.80 -9.89 20.59
N ALA A 170 -23.99 -9.76 19.27
CA ALA A 170 -23.19 -10.50 18.29
C ALA A 170 -21.70 -10.20 18.47
N LYS A 171 -20.85 -11.22 18.50
CA LYS A 171 -19.40 -11.05 18.58
C LYS A 171 -18.83 -10.93 17.18
N ILE A 172 -18.14 -9.85 16.91
CA ILE A 172 -17.56 -9.57 15.59
C ILE A 172 -16.04 -9.51 15.73
N THR A 173 -15.36 -10.45 15.08
CA THR A 173 -13.90 -10.49 14.96
C THR A 173 -13.51 -10.05 13.55
N VAL A 174 -12.62 -9.06 13.44
CA VAL A 174 -12.00 -8.67 12.16
C VAL A 174 -10.53 -9.04 12.19
N SER A 175 -10.14 -10.00 11.35
CA SER A 175 -8.75 -10.46 11.24
C SER A 175 -8.12 -9.95 9.95
N PHE A 176 -6.95 -9.33 10.07
CA PHE A 176 -6.20 -8.77 8.95
C PHE A 176 -5.12 -9.74 8.44
N SER A 177 -4.79 -9.64 7.15
CA SER A 177 -3.68 -10.36 6.55
C SER A 177 -2.58 -9.37 6.13
N VAL A 178 -1.37 -9.57 6.63
CA VAL A 178 -0.22 -8.68 6.41
C VAL A 178 1.05 -9.47 6.09
N ASN A 179 1.98 -8.80 5.43
CA ASN A 179 3.33 -9.32 5.25
C ASN A 179 4.16 -9.20 6.54
N GLN A 180 5.41 -9.67 6.50
CA GLN A 180 6.32 -9.68 7.65
C GLN A 180 6.65 -8.28 8.22
N ASN A 181 6.39 -7.22 7.45
CA ASN A 181 6.61 -5.83 7.86
C ASN A 181 5.31 -5.18 8.38
N GLY A 182 4.22 -5.95 8.55
CA GLY A 182 2.95 -5.43 9.05
C GLY A 182 2.11 -4.65 8.03
N PHE A 183 2.35 -4.81 6.72
CA PHE A 183 1.54 -4.16 5.68
C PHE A 183 0.66 -5.14 4.91
N THR A 184 -0.56 -4.71 4.61
CA THR A 184 -1.48 -5.41 3.71
C THR A 184 -1.00 -5.30 2.25
N ARG A 185 -1.52 -6.14 1.35
CA ARG A 185 -1.18 -6.12 -0.08
C ARG A 185 -1.50 -4.79 -0.76
N ILE A 186 -2.53 -4.08 -0.29
CA ILE A 186 -2.88 -2.76 -0.80
C ILE A 186 -2.06 -1.62 -0.15
N GLY A 187 -1.12 -1.95 0.75
CA GLY A 187 -0.20 -1.02 1.38
C GLY A 187 -0.76 -0.27 2.58
N LEU A 188 -1.70 -0.88 3.33
CA LEU A 188 -2.15 -0.35 4.62
C LEU A 188 -1.36 -0.99 5.77
N SER A 189 -0.91 -0.19 6.72
CA SER A 189 -0.24 -0.70 7.93
C SER A 189 -1.26 -1.34 8.89
N LEU A 190 -0.84 -2.43 9.53
CA LEU A 190 -1.63 -3.08 10.57
C LEU A 190 -1.95 -2.12 11.72
N ARG A 191 -0.97 -1.30 12.13
CA ARG A 191 -1.14 -0.30 13.17
C ARG A 191 -2.29 0.65 12.88
N GLU A 192 -2.39 1.15 11.65
CA GLU A 192 -3.50 2.03 11.25
C GLU A 192 -4.85 1.29 11.27
N LEU A 193 -4.88 0.06 10.73
CA LEU A 193 -6.10 -0.76 10.71
C LEU A 193 -6.61 -1.08 12.11
N LEU A 194 -5.71 -1.43 13.04
CA LEU A 194 -6.04 -1.66 14.44
C LEU A 194 -6.51 -0.37 15.12
N ALA A 195 -5.85 0.76 14.88
CA ALA A 195 -6.26 2.06 15.41
C ALA A 195 -7.64 2.50 14.90
N GLN A 196 -7.97 2.20 13.63
CA GLN A 196 -9.31 2.42 13.10
C GLN A 196 -10.33 1.50 13.76
N ALA A 197 -10.02 0.21 13.91
CA ALA A 197 -10.92 -0.77 14.52
C ALA A 197 -11.19 -0.51 16.02
N GLU A 198 -10.24 0.04 16.76
CA GLU A 198 -10.45 0.50 18.15
C GLU A 198 -11.58 1.52 18.26
N LYS A 199 -11.70 2.41 17.26
CA LYS A 199 -12.72 3.48 17.23
C LYS A 199 -14.13 2.99 16.84
N ILE A 200 -14.29 1.72 16.46
CA ILE A 200 -15.57 1.13 16.06
C ILE A 200 -16.06 0.19 17.15
N ASP A 201 -16.98 0.66 17.99
CA ASP A 201 -17.52 -0.09 19.14
C ASP A 201 -18.20 -1.41 18.74
N GLU A 202 -18.73 -1.47 17.52
CA GLU A 202 -19.36 -2.67 16.96
C GLU A 202 -18.38 -3.84 16.78
N ILE A 203 -17.08 -3.56 16.62
CA ILE A 203 -16.03 -4.58 16.50
C ILE A 203 -15.65 -5.05 17.90
N THR A 204 -15.84 -6.35 18.15
CA THR A 204 -15.53 -6.97 19.44
C THR A 204 -14.06 -7.31 19.54
N PHE A 205 -13.49 -7.91 18.50
CA PHE A 205 -12.12 -8.39 18.48
C PHE A 205 -11.42 -8.09 17.16
N THR A 206 -10.11 -7.98 17.21
CA THR A 206 -9.24 -7.91 16.06
C THR A 206 -8.15 -8.97 16.14
N GLY A 207 -7.51 -9.25 15.01
CA GLY A 207 -6.46 -10.26 14.97
C GLY A 207 -5.70 -10.32 13.66
N LEU A 208 -4.90 -11.38 13.56
CA LEU A 208 -4.12 -11.72 12.39
C LEU A 208 -4.35 -13.15 11.96
N ASN A 209 -4.43 -13.37 10.65
CA ASN A 209 -4.43 -14.70 10.07
C ASN A 209 -3.78 -14.71 8.68
N CYS A 210 -3.46 -15.91 8.21
CA CYS A 210 -2.92 -16.16 6.87
C CYS A 210 -1.54 -15.52 6.63
N THR A 211 -1.07 -15.59 5.37
CA THR A 211 0.19 -15.09 4.80
C THR A 211 1.48 -15.63 5.42
N LEU A 212 1.64 -15.57 6.73
CA LEU A 212 2.86 -15.90 7.46
C LEU A 212 2.67 -17.15 8.33
N GLY A 213 3.78 -17.84 8.60
CA GLY A 213 3.85 -18.91 9.59
C GLY A 213 3.80 -18.38 11.04
N PRO A 214 3.65 -19.27 12.05
CA PRO A 214 3.44 -18.87 13.44
C PRO A 214 4.57 -18.02 14.02
N THR A 215 5.83 -18.27 13.64
CA THR A 215 6.99 -17.51 14.13
C THR A 215 6.97 -16.05 13.65
N GLN A 216 6.81 -15.85 12.34
CA GLN A 216 6.80 -14.51 11.73
C GLN A 216 5.54 -13.75 12.10
N LEU A 217 4.36 -14.38 12.01
CA LEU A 217 3.10 -13.74 12.39
C LEU A 217 3.09 -13.40 13.88
N GLY A 218 3.65 -14.26 14.73
CA GLY A 218 3.77 -14.02 16.17
C GLY A 218 4.67 -12.84 16.50
N GLN A 219 5.69 -12.55 15.70
CA GLN A 219 6.49 -11.32 15.84
C GLN A 219 5.65 -10.08 15.52
N VAL A 220 4.98 -10.07 14.37
CA VAL A 220 4.11 -8.94 13.97
C VAL A 220 3.01 -8.73 15.02
N PHE A 221 2.43 -9.80 15.56
CA PHE A 221 1.44 -9.74 16.63
C PHE A 221 2.01 -9.07 17.90
N ALA A 222 3.20 -9.47 18.33
CA ALA A 222 3.83 -8.89 19.52
C ALA A 222 4.12 -7.39 19.39
N GLU A 223 4.51 -6.91 18.21
CA GLU A 223 4.74 -5.48 17.92
C GLU A 223 3.46 -4.62 18.00
N HIS A 224 2.29 -5.25 18.00
CA HIS A 224 0.98 -4.60 18.01
C HIS A 224 0.12 -5.00 19.22
N ALA A 225 0.71 -5.66 20.22
CA ALA A 225 0.00 -6.19 21.39
C ALA A 225 -0.67 -5.13 22.28
N GLN A 226 -0.34 -3.85 22.09
CA GLN A 226 -0.92 -2.72 22.83
C GLN A 226 -2.39 -2.44 22.50
N PHE A 227 -2.90 -2.94 21.37
CA PHE A 227 -4.29 -2.70 20.96
C PHE A 227 -5.28 -3.55 21.77
N SER A 228 -6.36 -2.91 22.22
CA SER A 228 -7.24 -3.41 23.27
C SER A 228 -8.16 -4.55 22.83
N LYS A 229 -8.52 -4.57 21.54
CA LYS A 229 -9.36 -5.59 20.88
C LYS A 229 -8.53 -6.72 20.27
N PHE A 230 -7.20 -6.59 20.23
CA PHE A 230 -6.30 -7.44 19.45
C PHE A 230 -5.97 -8.74 20.19
N CYS A 231 -6.61 -9.84 19.78
CA CYS A 231 -6.52 -11.12 20.51
C CYS A 231 -6.69 -12.39 19.66
N PHE A 232 -7.05 -12.26 18.37
CA PHE A 232 -7.20 -13.40 17.46
C PHE A 232 -5.91 -13.68 16.67
N PHE A 233 -5.50 -14.95 16.63
CA PHE A 233 -4.25 -15.38 16.01
C PHE A 233 -4.42 -16.74 15.30
N GLY A 234 -4.44 -16.70 13.97
CA GLY A 234 -4.60 -17.88 13.10
C GLY A 234 -3.53 -17.97 12.01
N PRO A 235 -2.28 -18.34 12.32
CA PRO A 235 -1.19 -18.40 11.35
C PRO A 235 -1.37 -19.52 10.33
N ASN A 236 -0.68 -19.40 9.20
CA ASN A 236 -0.47 -20.54 8.31
C ASN A 236 0.44 -21.55 8.99
N SER A 237 0.34 -22.81 8.60
CA SER A 237 1.32 -23.81 8.97
C SER A 237 1.99 -24.29 7.70
N GLY A 238 3.23 -23.87 7.44
CA GLY A 238 3.98 -24.23 6.24
C GLY A 238 3.71 -23.33 5.02
N LEU A 239 4.49 -23.52 3.95
CA LEU A 239 4.25 -22.87 2.66
C LEU A 239 3.27 -23.72 1.85
N PRO A 240 2.18 -23.16 1.28
CA PRO A 240 1.16 -23.92 0.54
C PRO A 240 1.72 -24.82 -0.56
N GLU A 241 2.82 -24.41 -1.20
CA GLU A 241 3.50 -25.12 -2.28
C GLU A 241 4.25 -26.39 -1.83
N ARG A 242 4.59 -26.51 -0.54
CA ARG A 242 5.27 -27.70 0.02
C ARG A 242 4.30 -28.77 0.54
N ASP A 243 3.01 -28.45 0.66
CA ASP A 243 2.00 -29.29 1.33
C ASP A 243 1.24 -30.25 0.39
N LEU A 244 1.37 -30.11 -0.93
CA LEU A 244 0.82 -31.05 -1.91
C LEU A 244 1.69 -32.32 -2.02
N GLY A 245 1.92 -33.04 -0.91
CA GLY A 245 2.55 -34.35 -0.98
C GLY A 245 3.14 -34.93 0.30
N ARG A 246 3.62 -34.11 1.25
CA ARG A 246 4.18 -34.60 2.52
C ARG A 246 3.09 -34.66 3.59
N GLY A 247 2.79 -35.86 4.08
CA GLY A 247 1.96 -36.01 5.27
C GLY A 247 2.63 -35.32 6.46
N ARG A 248 1.91 -34.42 7.13
CA ARG A 248 2.37 -33.77 8.35
C ARG A 248 2.04 -34.63 9.56
N GLY A 249 3.03 -34.86 10.41
CA GLY A 249 2.94 -35.70 11.61
C GLY A 249 2.78 -34.88 12.89
N GLY A 250 2.86 -35.58 14.04
CA GLY A 250 2.72 -34.95 15.35
C GLY A 250 3.87 -34.03 15.76
N ALA A 251 5.07 -34.24 15.23
CA ALA A 251 6.24 -33.40 15.54
C ALA A 251 6.08 -31.98 14.96
N GLU A 252 5.58 -31.88 13.73
CA GLU A 252 5.28 -30.60 13.07
C GLU A 252 4.14 -29.86 13.77
N ALA A 253 3.09 -30.58 14.18
CA ALA A 253 1.98 -30.00 14.94
C ALA A 253 2.43 -29.44 16.31
N LYS A 254 3.31 -30.15 17.01
CA LYS A 254 3.90 -29.67 18.27
C LYS A 254 4.72 -28.39 18.05
N TYR A 255 5.58 -28.37 17.03
CA TYR A 255 6.35 -27.17 16.67
C TYR A 255 5.45 -25.99 16.31
N PHE A 256 4.35 -26.23 15.58
CA PHE A 256 3.37 -25.20 15.25
C PHE A 256 2.79 -24.58 16.53
N ALA A 257 2.31 -25.41 17.47
CA ALA A 257 1.74 -24.93 18.73
C ALA A 257 2.76 -24.17 19.60
N GLU A 258 3.99 -24.69 19.73
CA GLU A 258 5.09 -24.01 20.44
C GLU A 258 5.42 -22.66 19.81
N SER A 259 5.38 -22.55 18.48
CA SER A 259 5.62 -21.31 17.76
C SER A 259 4.52 -20.26 17.98
N CYS A 260 3.31 -20.66 18.35
CA CYS A 260 2.21 -19.75 18.72
C CYS A 260 2.38 -19.15 20.13
N GLN A 261 3.33 -19.64 20.95
CA GLN A 261 3.56 -19.16 22.32
C GLN A 261 3.82 -17.66 22.39
N ARG A 262 4.56 -17.10 21.41
CA ARG A 262 4.84 -15.66 21.37
C ARG A 262 3.55 -14.83 21.29
N ALA A 263 2.59 -15.22 20.45
CA ALA A 263 1.33 -14.50 20.33
C ALA A 263 0.51 -14.63 21.63
N TRP A 264 0.47 -15.83 22.23
CA TRP A 264 -0.19 -16.06 23.52
C TRP A 264 0.36 -15.17 24.64
N ASP A 265 1.69 -15.11 24.76
CA ASP A 265 2.37 -14.30 25.77
C ASP A 265 2.13 -12.78 25.56
N ASN A 266 1.73 -12.39 24.35
CA ASN A 266 1.40 -11.03 23.96
C ASN A 266 -0.12 -10.79 23.82
N GLY A 267 -0.94 -11.59 24.50
CA GLY A 267 -2.38 -11.32 24.67
C GLY A 267 -3.30 -12.03 23.69
N ALA A 268 -2.79 -12.87 22.79
CA ALA A 268 -3.65 -13.74 22.00
C ALA A 268 -4.29 -14.81 22.89
N TYR A 269 -5.62 -14.87 22.91
CA TYR A 269 -6.37 -15.93 23.58
C TYR A 269 -7.42 -16.58 22.68
N GLN A 270 -7.61 -16.05 21.47
CA GLN A 270 -8.39 -16.69 20.41
C GLN A 270 -7.41 -17.28 19.39
N LEU A 271 -7.04 -18.55 19.57
CA LEU A 271 -6.05 -19.23 18.72
C LEU A 271 -6.77 -20.08 17.68
N GLY A 272 -6.12 -20.35 16.55
CA GLY A 272 -6.62 -21.26 15.53
C GLY A 272 -5.58 -21.52 14.44
N GLY A 273 -6.05 -21.91 13.26
CA GLY A 273 -5.19 -22.15 12.11
C GLY A 273 -5.75 -21.58 10.81
N CYS A 274 -4.85 -21.24 9.89
CA CYS A 274 -5.20 -20.89 8.50
C CYS A 274 -4.60 -21.93 7.54
N CYS A 275 -4.19 -21.55 6.32
CA CYS A 275 -3.72 -22.48 5.29
C CYS A 275 -2.59 -23.40 5.79
N GLY A 276 -2.70 -24.69 5.43
CA GLY A 276 -1.74 -25.75 5.78
C GLY A 276 -1.96 -26.38 7.17
N THR A 277 -2.85 -25.81 8.00
CA THR A 277 -3.22 -26.41 9.30
C THR A 277 -4.23 -27.55 9.14
N ASN A 278 -4.19 -28.49 10.10
CA ASN A 278 -5.05 -29.67 10.16
C ASN A 278 -5.42 -30.01 11.63
N PRO A 279 -6.25 -31.05 11.87
CA PRO A 279 -6.68 -31.41 13.23
C PRO A 279 -5.55 -31.74 14.23
N LEU A 280 -4.38 -32.20 13.79
CA LEU A 280 -3.23 -32.42 14.69
C LEU A 280 -2.69 -31.09 15.23
N ASP A 281 -2.63 -30.05 14.40
CA ASP A 281 -2.19 -28.71 14.83
C ASP A 281 -3.15 -28.13 15.88
N ILE A 282 -4.45 -28.27 15.65
CA ILE A 282 -5.49 -27.80 16.60
C ILE A 282 -5.44 -28.60 17.90
N ARG A 283 -5.21 -29.92 17.85
CA ARG A 283 -4.97 -30.72 19.05
C ARG A 283 -3.76 -30.22 19.83
N ALA A 284 -2.64 -29.97 19.15
CA ALA A 284 -1.42 -29.50 19.80
C ALA A 284 -1.62 -28.13 20.46
N LEU A 285 -2.39 -27.22 19.84
CA LEU A 285 -2.79 -25.95 20.46
C LEU A 285 -3.69 -26.18 21.70
N ALA A 286 -4.70 -27.04 21.59
CA ALA A 286 -5.58 -27.37 22.70
C ALA A 286 -4.78 -27.90 23.89
N ASP A 287 -3.92 -28.88 23.67
CA ASP A 287 -3.13 -29.52 24.72
C ASP A 287 -2.15 -28.54 25.38
N LEU A 288 -1.52 -27.64 24.61
CA LEU A 288 -0.54 -26.68 25.12
C LEU A 288 -1.16 -25.54 25.93
N PHE A 289 -2.35 -25.05 25.54
CA PHE A 289 -2.94 -23.82 26.09
C PHE A 289 -4.14 -24.03 27.02
N LYS A 290 -4.75 -25.22 27.09
CA LYS A 290 -5.98 -25.49 27.86
C LYS A 290 -5.97 -25.03 29.33
N ASN A 291 -4.81 -25.07 29.99
CA ASN A 291 -4.66 -24.70 31.41
C ASN A 291 -3.92 -23.37 31.62
N LYS A 292 -3.62 -22.63 30.55
CA LYS A 292 -2.93 -21.35 30.65
C LYS A 292 -3.94 -20.22 30.82
N LYS A 293 -3.59 -19.21 31.61
CA LYS A 293 -4.33 -17.95 31.68
C LYS A 293 -3.71 -16.95 30.69
N PRO A 294 -4.51 -16.20 29.91
CA PRO A 294 -3.99 -15.18 29.01
C PRO A 294 -3.22 -14.10 29.76
N VAL A 295 -2.14 -13.62 29.14
CA VAL A 295 -1.37 -12.50 29.66
C VAL A 295 -2.13 -11.21 29.40
N ILE A 296 -2.38 -10.43 30.45
CA ILE A 296 -2.95 -9.08 30.31
C ILE A 296 -1.81 -8.16 29.87
N VAL A 297 -1.79 -7.81 28.60
CA VAL A 297 -0.86 -6.80 28.07
C VAL A 297 -1.27 -5.43 28.63
N LYS A 298 -0.30 -4.64 29.10
CA LYS A 298 -0.54 -3.27 29.57
C LYS A 298 -1.07 -2.44 28.39
N LYS A 299 -2.37 -2.15 28.42
CA LYS A 299 -3.03 -1.24 27.47
C LYS A 299 -2.50 0.17 27.71
N ILE A 300 -2.00 0.82 26.65
CA ILE A 300 -1.83 2.27 26.67
C ILE A 300 -3.23 2.83 26.42
N GLU A 301 -3.74 3.66 27.34
CA GLU A 301 -5.00 4.38 27.10
C GLU A 301 -4.89 5.09 25.75
N SER A 302 -5.88 4.87 24.89
CA SER A 302 -5.92 5.34 23.51
C SER A 302 -6.13 6.86 23.41
N GLY A 303 -5.26 7.62 24.06
CA GLY A 303 -4.92 8.99 23.71
C GLY A 303 -3.72 9.00 22.76
N LEU A 304 -3.78 8.24 21.67
CA LEU A 304 -2.92 8.54 20.53
C LEU A 304 -3.58 9.71 19.79
N GLU A 305 -3.46 10.90 20.39
CA GLU A 305 -3.30 12.08 19.56
C GLU A 305 -2.16 11.74 18.58
N PHE A 306 -2.43 11.95 17.29
CA PHE A 306 -1.36 12.01 16.31
C PHE A 306 -0.47 13.17 16.75
N ALA A 307 0.54 12.88 17.57
CA ALA A 307 1.66 13.74 17.72
C ALA A 307 2.28 13.80 16.32
N VAL A 308 1.91 14.83 15.56
CA VAL A 308 2.90 15.59 14.83
C VAL A 308 3.94 15.89 15.89
N SER A 309 4.98 15.05 15.97
CA SER A 309 6.06 15.24 16.91
C SER A 309 6.56 16.65 16.67
N GLU A 310 6.26 17.57 17.59
CA GLU A 310 7.11 18.73 17.75
C GLU A 310 8.52 18.18 17.96
N GLN A 311 9.37 18.53 17.02
CA GLN A 311 10.71 18.00 16.89
C GLN A 311 11.49 18.23 18.19
N PRO A 312 12.27 17.25 18.67
CA PRO A 312 13.45 17.58 19.44
C PRO A 312 14.40 18.29 18.47
N SER A 313 14.51 19.61 18.61
CA SER A 313 15.56 20.38 17.98
C SER A 313 16.91 19.90 18.52
N ILE A 314 17.52 18.97 17.79
CA ILE A 314 18.94 18.69 17.95
C ILE A 314 19.63 19.98 17.49
N LYS A 315 20.10 20.74 18.47
CA LYS A 315 20.94 21.93 18.27
C LYS A 315 22.28 21.47 17.70
N THR A 316 22.31 21.27 16.40
CA THR A 316 23.54 21.30 15.61
C THR A 316 23.63 22.69 14.99
N GLU A 317 24.72 23.35 15.36
CA GLU A 317 25.29 24.63 14.92
C GLU A 317 24.66 25.31 13.68
N ILE A 318 24.37 26.60 13.85
CA ILE A 318 23.85 27.62 12.90
C ILE A 318 24.12 27.25 11.42
N SER A 319 23.10 26.76 10.70
CA SER A 319 23.22 26.37 9.29
C SER A 319 21.88 26.50 8.54
N LYS A 320 21.92 26.84 7.25
CA LYS A 320 20.79 27.34 6.41
C LYS A 320 19.52 26.45 6.44
N LYS A 321 18.35 27.08 6.32
CA LYS A 321 17.05 26.41 6.07
C LYS A 321 17.14 25.44 4.89
N SER A 322 16.49 24.28 4.98
CA SER A 322 16.43 23.28 3.88
C SER A 322 15.70 23.82 2.65
N TRP A 323 15.87 23.18 1.48
CA TRP A 323 15.13 23.57 0.27
C TRP A 323 13.61 23.55 0.48
N TYR A 324 13.11 22.58 1.26
CA TYR A 324 11.70 22.41 1.52
C TYR A 324 11.15 23.46 2.50
N GLU A 325 11.89 23.79 3.56
CA GLU A 325 11.51 24.89 4.46
C GLU A 325 11.45 26.22 3.72
N ARG A 326 12.45 26.48 2.85
CA ARG A 326 12.48 27.66 1.98
C ARG A 326 11.26 27.71 1.06
N LEU A 327 10.91 26.59 0.42
CA LEU A 327 9.70 26.45 -0.39
C LEU A 327 8.41 26.75 0.41
N LEU A 328 8.30 26.21 1.62
CA LEU A 328 7.14 26.45 2.50
C LEU A 328 7.02 27.92 2.90
N THR A 329 8.15 28.63 3.08
CA THR A 329 8.17 30.07 3.37
C THR A 329 7.99 30.97 2.14
N GLY A 330 7.72 30.38 0.97
CA GLY A 330 7.41 31.11 -0.27
C GLY A 330 8.61 31.44 -1.15
N GLU A 331 9.79 30.91 -0.86
CA GLU A 331 10.94 31.04 -1.75
C GLU A 331 10.74 30.17 -3.00
N GLN A 332 11.04 30.73 -4.18
CA GLN A 332 11.02 29.95 -5.42
C GLN A 332 12.26 29.07 -5.55
N ILE A 333 12.03 27.77 -5.37
CA ILE A 333 13.03 26.71 -5.51
C ILE A 333 13.24 26.35 -6.98
N ILE A 334 14.48 26.06 -7.36
CA ILE A 334 14.82 25.50 -8.67
C ILE A 334 15.31 24.06 -8.49
N ALA A 335 14.49 23.12 -8.95
CA ALA A 335 14.87 21.73 -9.12
C ALA A 335 15.41 21.51 -10.54
N ILE A 336 16.49 20.74 -10.71
CA ILE A 336 17.02 20.39 -12.04
C ILE A 336 17.07 18.87 -12.21
N GLU A 337 16.39 18.36 -13.24
CA GLU A 337 16.52 16.96 -13.66
C GLU A 337 17.84 16.75 -14.39
N TYR A 338 18.66 15.82 -13.90
CA TYR A 338 19.84 15.38 -14.62
C TYR A 338 20.04 13.87 -14.49
N ASP A 339 19.48 13.14 -15.45
CA ASP A 339 19.48 11.68 -15.47
C ASP A 339 20.86 11.06 -15.46
N THR A 340 20.96 9.96 -14.70
CA THR A 340 22.19 9.18 -14.57
C THR A 340 22.70 8.63 -15.90
N PRO A 341 24.01 8.39 -16.02
CA PRO A 341 24.58 7.77 -17.20
C PRO A 341 24.18 6.30 -17.31
N THR A 342 24.28 5.75 -18.53
CA THR A 342 24.10 4.31 -18.80
C THR A 342 25.36 3.49 -18.54
N LYS A 343 26.48 4.14 -18.23
CA LYS A 343 27.80 3.52 -17.98
C LYS A 343 28.28 3.88 -16.58
N ALA A 344 29.02 2.97 -15.95
CA ALA A 344 29.48 3.12 -14.57
C ALA A 344 30.53 4.24 -14.33
N ASN A 345 31.15 4.79 -15.38
CA ASN A 345 32.04 5.94 -15.23
C ASN A 345 31.24 7.22 -15.04
N ILE A 346 31.27 7.76 -13.82
CA ILE A 346 30.47 8.91 -13.38
C ILE A 346 31.29 10.19 -13.16
N LYS A 347 32.60 10.20 -13.46
CA LYS A 347 33.46 11.36 -13.15
C LYS A 347 32.92 12.66 -13.77
N THR A 348 32.68 12.64 -15.09
CA THR A 348 32.15 13.79 -15.83
C THR A 348 30.71 14.13 -15.45
N TYR A 349 29.96 13.14 -14.96
CA TYR A 349 28.60 13.35 -14.46
C TYR A 349 28.63 14.15 -13.15
N LEU A 350 29.47 13.76 -12.18
CA LEU A 350 29.62 14.49 -10.91
C LEU A 350 30.18 15.90 -11.13
N GLU A 351 31.14 16.08 -12.04
CA GLU A 351 31.64 17.42 -12.43
C GLU A 351 30.51 18.34 -12.90
N LYS A 352 29.58 17.82 -13.73
CA LYS A 352 28.40 18.57 -14.17
C LYS A 352 27.40 18.82 -13.04
N VAL A 353 27.23 17.89 -12.11
CA VAL A 353 26.38 18.09 -10.93
C VAL A 353 26.90 19.25 -10.08
N VAL A 354 28.22 19.35 -9.89
CA VAL A 354 28.84 20.50 -9.21
C VAL A 354 28.57 21.80 -9.97
N GLN A 355 28.71 21.81 -11.30
CA GLN A 355 28.38 23.00 -12.11
C GLN A 355 26.91 23.43 -11.95
N LEU A 356 25.98 22.49 -11.85
CA LEU A 356 24.56 22.80 -11.60
C LEU A 356 24.35 23.39 -10.19
N LYS A 357 25.04 22.86 -9.17
CA LYS A 357 25.05 23.42 -7.81
C LYS A 357 25.57 24.86 -7.81
N ASP A 358 26.70 25.11 -8.47
CA ASP A 358 27.33 26.43 -8.56
C ASP A 358 26.48 27.45 -9.32
N ALA A 359 25.67 26.98 -10.28
CA ALA A 359 24.67 27.79 -10.97
C ALA A 359 23.48 28.23 -10.10
N GLY A 360 23.34 27.66 -8.90
CA GLY A 360 22.28 27.99 -7.94
C GLY A 360 21.13 26.98 -7.85
N MET A 361 21.33 25.75 -8.32
CA MET A 361 20.37 24.65 -8.14
C MET A 361 20.10 24.41 -6.65
N ASP A 362 18.84 24.35 -6.26
CA ASP A 362 18.44 24.07 -4.88
C ASP A 362 18.21 22.58 -4.63
N LEU A 363 17.73 21.87 -5.64
CA LEU A 363 17.38 20.45 -5.57
C LEU A 363 17.78 19.77 -6.88
N MET A 364 18.53 18.68 -6.81
CA MET A 364 18.74 17.82 -7.97
C MET A 364 17.61 16.81 -8.05
N THR A 365 17.14 16.45 -9.24
CA THR A 365 16.21 15.32 -9.40
C THR A 365 16.73 14.34 -10.44
N ILE A 366 16.43 13.06 -10.24
CA ILE A 366 17.01 11.97 -11.02
C ILE A 366 15.89 11.00 -11.42
N ALA A 367 15.63 10.90 -12.71
CA ALA A 367 14.67 9.92 -13.20
C ALA A 367 15.20 8.48 -13.09
N ASP A 368 14.28 7.57 -12.83
CA ASP A 368 14.56 6.17 -12.55
C ASP A 368 14.08 5.31 -13.72
N ASN A 369 15.04 4.90 -14.55
CA ASN A 369 14.84 4.21 -15.83
C ASN A 369 13.70 4.83 -16.68
N PRO A 370 13.79 6.15 -17.01
CA PRO A 370 12.76 6.85 -17.77
C PRO A 370 12.50 6.15 -19.11
N ASN A 371 11.24 6.05 -19.53
CA ASN A 371 10.81 5.32 -20.73
C ASN A 371 11.24 3.83 -20.77
N GLY A 372 11.58 3.24 -19.62
CA GLY A 372 12.03 1.84 -19.55
C GLY A 372 13.50 1.62 -19.93
N GLN A 373 14.28 2.69 -20.07
CA GLN A 373 15.69 2.58 -20.46
C GLN A 373 16.60 2.47 -19.24
N THR A 374 17.33 1.36 -19.14
CA THR A 374 18.23 1.06 -18.02
C THR A 374 19.35 2.08 -17.87
N ARG A 375 19.53 2.59 -16.65
CA ARG A 375 20.62 3.49 -16.23
C ARG A 375 21.11 3.11 -14.85
N ILE A 376 22.08 3.87 -14.31
CA ILE A 376 22.43 3.74 -12.89
C ILE A 376 21.21 4.09 -12.03
N ASP A 377 20.93 3.25 -11.04
CA ASP A 377 19.81 3.41 -10.09
C ASP A 377 19.77 4.80 -9.45
N SER A 378 18.57 5.40 -9.44
CA SER A 378 18.35 6.76 -8.96
C SER A 378 18.63 6.91 -7.45
N ALA A 379 18.25 5.93 -6.64
CA ALA A 379 18.40 5.95 -5.18
C ALA A 379 19.86 5.80 -4.76
N LEU A 380 20.59 4.87 -5.39
CA LEU A 380 22.02 4.70 -5.15
C LEU A 380 22.82 5.94 -5.57
N MET A 381 22.48 6.54 -6.72
CA MET A 381 23.15 7.76 -7.16
C MET A 381 22.80 8.95 -6.26
N ALA A 382 21.55 9.08 -5.82
CA ALA A 382 21.13 10.11 -4.87
C ALA A 382 21.89 10.02 -3.55
N SER A 383 22.02 8.81 -3.00
CA SER A 383 22.82 8.55 -1.79
C SER A 383 24.26 9.00 -1.98
N ARG A 384 24.87 8.62 -3.11
CA ARG A 384 26.26 8.98 -3.42
C ARG A 384 26.47 10.49 -3.55
N ILE A 385 25.61 11.19 -4.31
CA ILE A 385 25.69 12.63 -4.49
C ILE A 385 25.49 13.37 -3.16
N LYS A 386 24.53 12.93 -2.33
CA LYS A 386 24.29 13.51 -1.02
C LYS A 386 25.52 13.37 -0.12
N GLN A 387 26.11 12.18 -0.05
CA GLN A 387 27.26 11.89 0.79
C GLN A 387 28.56 12.54 0.29
N GLU A 388 28.82 12.55 -1.01
CA GLU A 388 30.06 13.10 -1.58
C GLU A 388 30.02 14.62 -1.79
N LEU A 389 28.86 15.19 -2.11
CA LEU A 389 28.73 16.59 -2.55
C LEU A 389 27.83 17.45 -1.64
N GLY A 390 27.12 16.85 -0.68
CA GLY A 390 26.18 17.55 0.20
C GLY A 390 25.04 18.23 -0.56
N ILE A 391 24.65 17.68 -1.71
CA ILE A 391 23.56 18.19 -2.54
C ILE A 391 22.29 17.43 -2.21
N ASP A 392 21.18 18.12 -2.02
CA ASP A 392 19.88 17.48 -1.87
C ASP A 392 19.42 16.92 -3.23
N VAL A 393 19.04 15.65 -3.22
CA VAL A 393 18.63 14.91 -4.42
C VAL A 393 17.27 14.27 -4.21
N LEU A 394 16.36 14.49 -5.16
CA LEU A 394 15.05 13.85 -5.30
C LEU A 394 15.16 12.67 -6.28
N PRO A 395 15.43 11.44 -5.81
CA PRO A 395 15.33 10.27 -6.66
C PRO A 395 13.86 10.00 -7.01
N HIS A 396 13.61 9.68 -8.27
CA HIS A 396 12.35 9.09 -8.68
C HIS A 396 12.32 7.62 -8.24
N PHE A 397 11.16 7.15 -7.79
CA PHE A 397 10.93 5.76 -7.42
C PHE A 397 9.88 5.15 -8.32
N THR A 398 10.34 4.35 -9.29
CA THR A 398 9.47 3.71 -10.27
C THR A 398 8.91 2.37 -9.76
N CYS A 399 7.59 2.27 -9.66
CA CYS A 399 6.88 1.08 -9.16
C CYS A 399 6.86 -0.10 -10.15
N ARG A 400 7.04 0.17 -11.45
CA ARG A 400 7.13 -0.84 -12.51
C ARG A 400 8.23 -1.87 -12.25
N ASP A 401 9.37 -1.41 -11.75
CA ASP A 401 10.63 -2.17 -11.74
C ASP A 401 10.88 -2.91 -10.41
N ARG A 402 10.16 -2.56 -9.34
CA ARG A 402 10.47 -3.02 -7.97
C ARG A 402 9.25 -3.60 -7.26
N ASN A 403 9.50 -4.66 -6.47
CA ASN A 403 8.53 -5.19 -5.52
C ASN A 403 8.57 -4.40 -4.21
N LEU A 404 7.60 -4.64 -3.33
CA LEU A 404 7.50 -3.90 -2.06
C LEU A 404 8.71 -4.10 -1.14
N PHE A 405 9.35 -5.28 -1.16
CA PHE A 405 10.55 -5.54 -0.36
C PHE A 405 11.75 -4.71 -0.84
N ALA A 406 11.97 -4.66 -2.17
CA ALA A 406 13.00 -3.83 -2.77
C ALA A 406 12.75 -2.34 -2.46
N ILE A 407 11.50 -1.89 -2.56
CA ILE A 407 11.12 -0.52 -2.20
C ILE A 407 11.43 -0.22 -0.73
N HIS A 408 10.96 -1.06 0.20
CA HIS A 408 11.17 -0.85 1.63
C HIS A 408 12.66 -0.81 2.01
N SER A 409 13.44 -1.79 1.54
CA SER A 409 14.88 -1.86 1.83
C SER A 409 15.65 -0.64 1.31
N LEU A 410 15.32 -0.15 0.11
CA LEU A 410 15.96 1.04 -0.45
C LEU A 410 15.54 2.31 0.28
N LEU A 411 14.29 2.45 0.70
CA LEU A 411 13.84 3.59 1.50
C LEU A 411 14.57 3.65 2.85
N LEU A 412 14.69 2.51 3.55
CA LEU A 412 15.49 2.46 4.78
C LEU A 412 16.95 2.85 4.51
N GLY A 413 17.55 2.34 3.43
CA GLY A 413 18.90 2.72 3.03
C GLY A 413 19.06 4.22 2.74
N LEU A 414 18.11 4.83 2.02
CA LEU A 414 18.11 6.27 1.74
C LEU A 414 18.05 7.11 3.01
N ALA A 415 17.21 6.71 3.97
CA ALA A 415 17.13 7.38 5.27
C ALA A 415 18.46 7.33 6.02
N THR A 416 19.23 6.23 5.92
CA THR A 416 20.58 6.16 6.50
C THR A 416 21.61 7.04 5.80
N CYS A 417 21.34 7.45 4.55
CA CYS A 417 22.21 8.29 3.74
C CYS A 417 21.80 9.79 3.76
N ASP A 418 20.88 10.19 4.65
CA ASP A 418 20.33 11.55 4.73
C ASP A 418 19.63 12.00 3.41
N VAL A 419 19.05 11.05 2.67
CA VAL A 419 18.21 11.36 1.51
C VAL A 419 16.76 11.22 1.93
N HIS A 420 16.10 12.34 2.20
CA HIS A 420 14.75 12.40 2.75
C HIS A 420 13.73 12.99 1.78
N GLN A 421 13.90 12.82 0.48
CA GLN A 421 12.91 13.23 -0.51
C GLN A 421 12.73 12.14 -1.57
N ILE A 422 11.49 11.88 -1.98
CA ILE A 422 11.16 10.83 -2.96
C ILE A 422 10.11 11.35 -3.93
N LEU A 423 10.31 11.14 -5.24
CA LEU A 423 9.23 11.30 -6.22
C LEU A 423 8.60 9.95 -6.50
N ALA A 424 7.36 9.73 -6.07
CA ALA A 424 6.65 8.48 -6.32
C ALA A 424 6.12 8.41 -7.77
N VAL A 425 6.59 7.43 -8.54
CA VAL A 425 6.27 7.27 -9.96
C VAL A 425 5.72 5.87 -10.23
N THR A 426 4.58 5.76 -10.91
CA THR A 426 4.03 4.43 -11.30
C THR A 426 4.97 3.73 -12.29
N GLY A 427 5.49 4.48 -13.26
CA GLY A 427 6.41 4.00 -14.30
C GLY A 427 5.76 3.88 -15.66
N ASP A 428 6.52 4.17 -16.72
CA ASP A 428 6.08 4.01 -18.11
C ASP A 428 5.99 2.53 -18.49
N PRO A 429 5.07 2.10 -19.34
CA PRO A 429 4.98 0.71 -19.74
C PRO A 429 6.29 0.23 -20.41
N ILE A 430 6.64 -1.04 -20.18
CA ILE A 430 7.79 -1.68 -20.86
C ILE A 430 7.53 -1.70 -22.38
N PRO A 431 8.53 -1.39 -23.23
CA PRO A 431 8.44 -1.50 -24.69
C PRO A 431 7.90 -2.86 -25.13
N LEU A 432 7.06 -2.88 -26.18
CA LEU A 432 6.37 -4.10 -26.63
C LEU A 432 7.32 -5.25 -26.95
N GLU A 433 8.48 -4.93 -27.53
CA GLU A 433 9.53 -5.87 -27.91
C GLU A 433 10.14 -6.63 -26.70
N ASP A 434 10.14 -6.01 -25.51
CA ASP A 434 10.79 -6.56 -24.32
C ASP A 434 9.83 -7.29 -23.37
N ARG A 435 8.50 -7.14 -23.53
CA ARG A 435 7.49 -7.64 -22.55
C ARG A 435 7.48 -9.16 -22.35
N ASN A 436 8.00 -9.92 -23.31
CA ASN A 436 8.11 -11.36 -23.18
C ASN A 436 9.25 -11.76 -22.22
N GLN A 437 10.31 -10.95 -22.16
CA GLN A 437 11.52 -11.24 -21.37
C GLN A 437 11.55 -10.48 -20.05
N ILE A 438 11.09 -9.23 -20.04
CA ILE A 438 11.09 -8.35 -18.85
C ILE A 438 9.67 -8.29 -18.29
N LYS A 439 9.50 -8.76 -17.04
CA LYS A 439 8.24 -8.67 -16.32
C LYS A 439 8.18 -7.40 -15.50
N SER A 440 7.09 -6.66 -15.64
CA SER A 440 6.76 -5.56 -14.75
C SER A 440 6.21 -6.09 -13.42
N VAL A 441 6.59 -5.47 -12.32
CA VAL A 441 6.24 -5.92 -10.97
C VAL A 441 4.91 -5.34 -10.49
N PHE A 442 4.76 -4.00 -10.54
CA PHE A 442 3.54 -3.26 -10.18
C PHE A 442 2.83 -3.78 -8.92
N ASN A 443 3.57 -4.12 -7.85
CA ASN A 443 2.92 -4.46 -6.57
C ASN A 443 2.13 -3.28 -6.00
N VAL A 444 2.57 -2.05 -6.31
CA VAL A 444 1.91 -0.79 -5.95
C VAL A 444 1.93 0.16 -7.16
N ASN A 445 1.08 1.18 -7.14
CA ASN A 445 1.18 2.35 -8.03
C ASN A 445 1.68 3.57 -7.24
N SER A 446 1.91 4.71 -7.89
CA SER A 446 2.40 5.92 -7.19
C SER A 446 1.54 6.36 -6.01
N GLN A 447 0.21 6.20 -6.05
CA GLN A 447 -0.66 6.56 -4.94
C GLN A 447 -0.52 5.60 -3.74
N SER A 448 -0.45 4.29 -4.01
CA SER A 448 -0.20 3.28 -2.97
C SER A 448 1.22 3.39 -2.40
N LEU A 449 2.20 3.75 -3.23
CA LEU A 449 3.57 4.01 -2.79
C LEU A 449 3.65 5.23 -1.87
N LEU A 450 3.00 6.35 -2.22
CA LEU A 450 2.92 7.52 -1.35
C LEU A 450 2.35 7.15 0.03
N ARG A 451 1.25 6.38 0.04
CA ARG A 451 0.61 5.93 1.27
C ARG A 451 1.54 5.05 2.11
N TYR A 452 2.24 4.13 1.44
CA TYR A 452 3.22 3.26 2.07
C TYR A 452 4.35 4.05 2.75
N ILE A 453 4.94 5.03 2.05
CA ILE A 453 6.02 5.85 2.61
C ILE A 453 5.47 6.79 3.71
N SER A 454 4.26 7.32 3.55
CA SER A 454 3.59 8.14 4.58
C SER A 454 3.39 7.36 5.89
N GLN A 455 3.08 6.06 5.81
CA GLN A 455 3.04 5.19 6.98
C GLN A 455 4.43 4.92 7.53
N LEU A 456 5.41 4.61 6.69
CA LEU A 456 6.80 4.42 7.11
C LEU A 456 7.36 5.66 7.83
N ASN A 457 6.98 6.87 7.40
CA ASN A 457 7.37 8.13 8.04
C ASN A 457 6.98 8.21 9.52
N GLN A 458 6.00 7.46 10.00
CA GLN A 458 5.62 7.42 11.41
C GLN A 458 6.64 6.66 12.28
N GLU A 459 7.51 5.87 11.66
CA GLU A 459 8.52 5.05 12.30
C GLU A 459 9.94 5.60 12.12
N LEU A 460 10.12 6.56 11.20
CA LEU A 460 11.41 7.17 10.90
C LEU A 460 11.68 8.36 11.81
N VAL A 461 12.94 8.51 12.24
CA VAL A 461 13.41 9.68 13.00
C VAL A 461 13.26 10.96 12.17
N GLN A 462 13.59 10.88 10.88
CA GLN A 462 13.43 11.97 9.93
C GLN A 462 12.54 11.49 8.77
N PRO A 463 11.32 12.05 8.63
CA PRO A 463 10.38 11.62 7.61
C PRO A 463 10.82 12.06 6.21
N PHE A 464 10.43 11.27 5.21
CA PHE A 464 10.53 11.64 3.81
C PHE A 464 9.56 12.75 3.43
N ILE A 465 10.04 13.70 2.64
CA ILE A 465 9.26 14.66 1.87
C ILE A 465 8.74 13.94 0.63
N LEU A 466 7.42 13.85 0.51
CA LEU A 466 6.78 13.07 -0.53
C LEU A 466 6.41 13.95 -1.72
N CYS A 467 7.05 13.69 -2.85
CA CYS A 467 6.78 14.36 -4.10
C CYS A 467 5.94 13.48 -5.04
N ALA A 468 5.16 14.10 -5.92
CA ALA A 468 4.38 13.43 -6.95
C ALA A 468 4.39 14.18 -8.28
N ALA A 469 4.08 13.49 -9.38
CA ALA A 469 3.85 14.14 -10.68
C ALA A 469 2.38 14.55 -10.87
N ILE A 470 2.16 15.65 -11.60
CA ILE A 470 0.85 16.10 -12.09
C ILE A 470 0.93 16.43 -13.59
N ASN A 471 -0.03 15.95 -14.37
CA ASN A 471 -0.12 16.29 -15.80
C ASN A 471 -1.06 17.47 -16.06
N VAL A 472 -0.51 18.68 -16.08
CA VAL A 472 -1.25 19.92 -16.40
C VAL A 472 -1.69 20.04 -17.86
N ASN A 473 -1.17 19.18 -18.75
CA ASN A 473 -1.56 19.13 -20.16
C ASN A 473 -2.68 18.11 -20.42
N ALA A 474 -3.20 17.45 -19.38
CA ALA A 474 -4.24 16.44 -19.51
C ALA A 474 -5.51 17.02 -20.18
N PRO A 475 -6.09 16.37 -21.21
CA PRO A 475 -7.33 16.85 -21.84
C PRO A 475 -8.51 16.98 -20.87
N ARG A 476 -8.55 16.10 -19.87
CA ARG A 476 -9.53 16.08 -18.77
C ARG A 476 -8.82 16.44 -17.47
N PHE A 477 -8.45 17.72 -17.33
CA PHE A 477 -7.69 18.20 -16.17
C PHE A 477 -8.48 18.07 -14.86
N ASP A 478 -9.81 18.13 -14.91
CA ASP A 478 -10.70 17.85 -13.78
C ASP A 478 -10.43 16.46 -13.15
N MET A 479 -10.20 15.45 -13.98
CA MET A 479 -9.89 14.09 -13.54
C MET A 479 -8.46 13.99 -12.99
N GLU A 480 -7.52 14.72 -13.58
CA GLU A 480 -6.15 14.80 -13.08
C GLU A 480 -6.08 15.51 -11.71
N LEU A 481 -6.90 16.54 -11.51
CA LEU A 481 -7.01 17.25 -10.25
C LEU A 481 -7.64 16.37 -9.15
N LYS A 482 -8.63 15.52 -9.49
CA LYS A 482 -9.14 14.47 -8.58
C LYS A 482 -8.06 13.47 -8.19
N LYS A 483 -7.22 13.02 -9.14
CA LYS A 483 -6.07 12.15 -8.82
C LYS A 483 -5.04 12.86 -7.93
N THR A 484 -4.82 14.15 -8.17
CA THR A 484 -3.91 14.97 -7.35
C THR A 484 -4.38 15.03 -5.90
N ARG A 485 -5.67 15.30 -5.65
CA ARG A 485 -6.25 15.24 -4.30
C ARG A 485 -6.04 13.88 -3.63
N ARG A 486 -6.30 12.79 -4.35
CA ARG A 486 -6.06 11.43 -3.87
C ARG A 486 -4.59 11.15 -3.52
N LYS A 487 -3.64 11.79 -4.21
CA LYS A 487 -2.21 11.72 -3.88
C LYS A 487 -1.86 12.55 -2.64
N ILE A 488 -2.48 13.71 -2.45
CA ILE A 488 -2.37 14.52 -1.23
C ILE A 488 -2.91 13.74 -0.03
N GLU A 489 -4.09 13.10 -0.16
CA GLU A 489 -4.66 12.21 0.85
C GLU A 489 -3.73 11.03 1.20
N SER A 490 -2.92 10.59 0.25
CA SER A 490 -1.88 9.57 0.47
C SER A 490 -0.55 10.15 0.99
N GLY A 491 -0.43 11.46 1.22
CA GLY A 491 0.72 12.11 1.83
C GLY A 491 1.60 12.97 0.90
N ALA A 492 1.28 13.12 -0.39
CA ALA A 492 2.08 13.97 -1.28
C ALA A 492 2.02 15.46 -0.89
N GLN A 493 3.18 16.10 -0.85
CA GLN A 493 3.37 17.49 -0.41
C GLN A 493 3.85 18.42 -1.52
N VAL A 494 4.61 17.91 -2.50
CA VAL A 494 5.17 18.71 -3.61
C VAL A 494 4.87 18.03 -4.94
N PHE A 495 4.39 18.80 -5.91
CA PHE A 495 4.05 18.31 -7.24
C PHE A 495 4.96 18.90 -8.31
N LEU A 496 5.51 18.02 -9.15
CA LEU A 496 6.26 18.41 -10.34
C LEU A 496 5.34 18.28 -11.56
N THR A 497 5.20 19.34 -12.34
CA THR A 497 4.40 19.28 -13.57
C THR A 497 5.22 18.68 -14.72
N GLN A 498 4.53 18.11 -15.72
CA GLN A 498 5.12 17.96 -17.05
C GLN A 498 5.48 19.35 -17.63
N PRO A 499 6.39 19.44 -18.62
CA PRO A 499 6.73 20.72 -19.23
C PRO A 499 5.51 21.46 -19.78
N ILE A 500 5.48 22.77 -19.55
CA ILE A 500 4.36 23.64 -19.92
C ILE A 500 4.78 24.54 -21.09
N PHE A 501 4.11 24.39 -22.23
CA PHE A 501 4.31 25.24 -23.41
C PHE A 501 3.06 26.02 -23.83
N THR A 502 1.90 25.74 -23.22
CA THR A 502 0.60 26.29 -23.62
C THR A 502 -0.03 27.13 -22.52
N GLU A 503 -0.87 28.09 -22.91
CA GLU A 503 -1.65 28.88 -21.94
C GLU A 503 -2.63 28.00 -21.15
N ARG A 504 -3.21 26.97 -21.80
CA ARG A 504 -4.03 25.95 -21.11
C ARG A 504 -3.27 25.25 -19.98
N GLY A 505 -2.03 24.85 -20.20
CA GLY A 505 -1.20 24.22 -19.16
C GLY A 505 -0.93 25.16 -17.98
N LYS A 506 -0.73 26.46 -18.27
CA LYS A 506 -0.62 27.51 -17.25
C LYS A 506 -1.92 27.70 -16.47
N GLU A 507 -3.07 27.80 -17.15
CA GLU A 507 -4.39 27.93 -16.52
C GLU A 507 -4.68 26.74 -15.60
N ASN A 508 -4.38 25.52 -16.05
CA ASN A 508 -4.51 24.32 -15.26
C ASN A 508 -3.60 24.32 -14.01
N LEU A 509 -2.35 24.74 -14.15
CA LEU A 509 -1.45 24.92 -13.00
C LEU A 509 -1.99 25.97 -12.02
N MET A 510 -2.50 27.10 -12.54
CA MET A 510 -3.11 28.15 -11.73
C MET A 510 -4.33 27.62 -10.96
N LEU A 511 -5.19 26.83 -11.60
CA LEU A 511 -6.34 26.19 -10.96
C LEU A 511 -5.89 25.24 -9.84
N ALA A 512 -4.91 24.36 -10.10
CA ALA A 512 -4.40 23.45 -9.08
C ALA A 512 -3.82 24.21 -7.88
N LYS A 513 -3.05 25.29 -8.13
CA LYS A 513 -2.52 26.13 -7.06
C LYS A 513 -3.64 26.83 -6.28
N GLN A 514 -4.66 27.36 -6.94
CA GLN A 514 -5.79 28.01 -6.26
C GLN A 514 -6.55 27.04 -5.36
N GLU A 515 -6.82 25.82 -5.81
CA GLU A 515 -7.61 24.85 -5.05
C GLU A 515 -6.82 24.12 -3.95
N LEU A 516 -5.49 23.98 -4.11
CA LEU A 516 -4.67 23.07 -3.29
C LEU A 516 -3.47 23.73 -2.60
N ARG A 517 -3.29 25.06 -2.70
CA ARG A 517 -2.13 25.80 -2.13
C ARG A 517 -1.84 25.55 -0.65
N ASP A 518 -2.88 25.28 0.13
CA ASP A 518 -2.78 25.10 1.58
C ASP A 518 -2.34 23.66 1.94
N GLN A 519 -2.41 22.74 0.98
CA GLN A 519 -2.11 21.31 1.16
C GLN A 519 -0.86 20.87 0.40
N ALA A 520 -0.51 21.53 -0.70
CA ALA A 520 0.61 21.14 -1.55
C ALA A 520 1.28 22.32 -2.27
N LYS A 521 2.54 22.11 -2.68
CA LYS A 521 3.34 23.04 -3.48
C LYS A 521 3.54 22.52 -4.90
N PHE A 522 3.72 23.42 -5.87
CA PHE A 522 3.82 23.06 -7.29
C PHE A 522 5.07 23.66 -7.95
N LEU A 523 5.90 22.80 -8.54
CA LEU A 523 7.07 23.17 -9.34
C LEU A 523 6.73 23.04 -10.83
N ALA A 524 6.81 24.15 -11.56
CA ALA A 524 6.49 24.20 -12.97
C ALA A 524 7.62 23.59 -13.82
N GLY A 525 7.29 22.56 -14.60
CA GLY A 525 8.18 21.91 -15.55
C GLY A 525 8.57 22.83 -16.71
N ILE A 526 9.87 22.96 -16.94
CA ILE A 526 10.46 23.72 -18.05
C ILE A 526 11.48 22.82 -18.74
N MET A 527 11.30 22.61 -20.05
CA MET A 527 12.25 21.84 -20.86
C MET A 527 12.69 22.69 -22.06
N PRO A 528 13.97 23.10 -22.15
CA PRO A 528 14.48 23.80 -23.32
C PRO A 528 14.36 22.91 -24.56
N LEU A 529 13.63 23.37 -25.57
CA LEU A 529 13.55 22.69 -26.87
C LEU A 529 14.77 23.08 -27.70
N VAL A 530 15.63 22.14 -28.08
CA VAL A 530 16.96 22.48 -28.61
C VAL A 530 17.06 22.47 -30.14
N SER A 531 15.96 22.14 -30.83
CA SER A 531 15.84 22.15 -32.28
C SER A 531 14.38 21.97 -32.71
N GLU A 532 14.09 22.24 -33.99
CA GLU A 532 12.80 21.94 -34.62
C GLU A 532 12.46 20.45 -34.48
N LYS A 533 13.40 19.55 -34.79
CA LYS A 533 13.20 18.09 -34.66
C LYS A 533 12.86 17.69 -33.23
N ASN A 534 13.51 18.30 -32.22
CA ASN A 534 13.20 18.03 -30.83
C ASN A 534 11.80 18.53 -30.45
N ALA A 535 11.40 19.71 -30.90
CA ALA A 535 10.05 20.24 -30.66
C ALA A 535 8.97 19.37 -31.32
N LEU A 536 9.18 18.91 -32.56
CA LEU A 536 8.28 18.00 -33.26
C LEU A 536 8.17 16.64 -32.56
N PHE A 537 9.28 16.06 -32.09
CA PHE A 537 9.27 14.84 -31.29
C PHE A 537 8.44 15.01 -30.02
N MET A 538 8.64 16.11 -29.30
CA MET A 538 7.85 16.41 -28.10
C MET A 538 6.36 16.58 -28.41
N LYS A 539 6.00 17.12 -29.58
CA LYS A 539 4.59 17.31 -30.00
C LYS A 539 3.90 16.01 -30.40
N TYR A 540 4.58 15.18 -31.19
CA TYR A 540 3.93 14.06 -31.88
C TYR A 540 4.20 12.69 -31.26
N GLU A 541 5.33 12.52 -30.58
CA GLU A 541 5.75 11.21 -30.05
C GLU A 541 5.65 11.11 -28.53
N MET A 542 5.76 12.23 -27.81
CA MET A 542 5.68 12.24 -26.35
C MET A 542 4.23 12.37 -25.86
N SER A 543 3.73 11.32 -25.19
CA SER A 543 2.41 11.34 -24.58
C SER A 543 2.31 12.37 -23.45
N GLY A 544 1.21 13.13 -23.42
CA GLY A 544 0.98 14.14 -22.40
C GLY A 544 1.65 15.50 -22.65
N MET A 545 2.32 15.66 -23.79
CA MET A 545 2.94 16.92 -24.19
C MET A 545 2.08 17.67 -25.19
N ASP A 546 2.12 19.00 -25.11
CA ASP A 546 1.41 19.89 -26.03
C ASP A 546 2.34 21.05 -26.38
N VAL A 547 2.79 21.12 -27.63
CA VAL A 547 3.74 22.14 -28.12
C VAL A 547 3.08 22.95 -29.23
N PRO A 548 2.86 24.27 -29.04
CA PRO A 548 2.29 25.14 -30.06
C PRO A 548 3.12 25.20 -31.35
N ASP A 549 2.45 25.38 -32.48
CA ASP A 549 3.12 25.54 -33.78
C ASP A 549 3.93 26.85 -33.86
N GLU A 550 3.55 27.89 -33.11
CA GLU A 550 4.36 29.12 -33.05
C GLU A 550 5.75 28.85 -32.46
N ILE A 551 5.87 27.97 -31.47
CA ILE A 551 7.16 27.57 -30.88
C ILE A 551 8.00 26.83 -31.92
N ILE A 552 7.41 25.89 -32.65
CA ILE A 552 8.13 25.08 -33.66
C ILE A 552 8.65 25.99 -34.79
N LYS A 553 7.83 26.92 -35.28
CA LYS A 553 8.19 27.86 -36.35
C LYS A 553 9.40 28.74 -36.00
N ARG A 554 9.66 29.02 -34.72
CA ARG A 554 10.84 29.79 -34.28
C ARG A 554 12.17 29.09 -34.56
N TYR A 555 12.17 27.78 -34.80
CA TYR A 555 13.38 27.01 -35.12
C TYR A 555 13.68 26.89 -36.62
N ALA A 556 12.82 27.44 -37.49
CA ALA A 556 12.97 27.30 -38.93
C ALA A 556 14.32 27.85 -39.42
N ASN A 557 15.05 27.02 -40.19
CA ASN A 557 16.34 27.34 -40.80
C ASN A 557 17.45 27.77 -39.81
N LEU A 558 17.37 27.38 -38.54
CA LEU A 558 18.39 27.71 -37.54
C LEU A 558 19.48 26.63 -37.45
N ASN A 559 20.72 27.09 -37.26
CA ASN A 559 21.81 26.20 -36.87
C ASN A 559 21.74 25.84 -35.37
N ARG A 560 22.67 25.00 -34.91
CA ARG A 560 22.70 24.52 -33.52
C ARG A 560 22.85 25.65 -32.49
N GLU A 561 23.76 26.60 -32.72
CA GLU A 561 24.01 27.70 -31.77
C GLU A 561 22.82 28.65 -31.70
N GLN A 562 22.24 28.98 -32.86
CA GLN A 562 21.01 29.78 -32.95
C GLN A 562 19.84 29.08 -32.26
N SER A 563 19.67 27.76 -32.46
CA SER A 563 18.62 26.98 -31.82
C SER A 563 18.77 26.95 -30.30
N GLU A 564 19.99 26.86 -29.76
CA GLU A 564 20.22 26.94 -28.31
C GLU A 564 19.89 28.34 -27.75
N LYS A 565 20.17 29.42 -28.48
CA LYS A 565 19.76 30.78 -28.09
C LYS A 565 18.23 30.90 -28.03
N ILE A 566 17.53 30.40 -29.05
CA ILE A 566 16.06 30.38 -29.07
C ILE A 566 15.48 29.50 -27.95
N ALA A 567 16.10 28.36 -27.65
CA ALA A 567 15.69 27.49 -26.54
C ALA A 567 15.70 28.22 -25.20
N LEU A 568 16.76 28.99 -24.93
CA LEU A 568 16.88 29.81 -23.72
C LEU A 568 15.85 30.95 -23.71
N GLU A 569 15.65 31.61 -24.85
CA GLU A 569 14.68 32.69 -24.98
C GLU A 569 13.25 32.22 -24.66
N ILE A 570 12.79 31.16 -25.32
CA ILE A 570 11.47 30.55 -25.11
C ILE A 570 11.33 30.08 -23.65
N SER A 571 12.35 29.41 -23.11
CA SER A 571 12.31 28.95 -21.72
C SER A 571 12.16 30.11 -20.73
N ARG A 572 12.81 31.26 -20.97
CA ARG A 572 12.70 32.46 -20.13
C ARG A 572 11.33 33.12 -20.22
N GLU A 573 10.77 33.22 -21.42
CA GLU A 573 9.41 33.72 -21.64
C GLU A 573 8.41 32.89 -20.82
N ILE A 574 8.51 31.56 -20.92
CA ILE A 574 7.66 30.61 -20.17
C ILE A 574 7.88 30.75 -18.66
N MET A 575 9.13 30.74 -18.18
CA MET A 575 9.43 30.92 -16.75
C MET A 575 8.87 32.23 -16.21
N THR A 576 9.01 33.32 -16.94
CA THR A 576 8.48 34.64 -16.56
C THR A 576 6.95 34.59 -16.47
N ASN A 577 6.29 34.00 -17.47
CA ASN A 577 4.82 33.87 -17.52
C ASN A 577 4.28 32.99 -16.36
N LEU A 578 5.01 31.93 -15.98
CA LEU A 578 4.60 31.00 -14.93
C LEU A 578 4.96 31.46 -13.51
N SER A 579 5.86 32.44 -13.36
CA SER A 579 6.45 32.84 -12.09
C SER A 579 5.44 33.22 -10.99
N LYS A 580 4.25 33.71 -11.35
CA LYS A 580 3.20 34.07 -10.39
C LYS A 580 2.27 32.91 -10.02
N VAL A 581 2.26 31.84 -10.82
CA VAL A 581 1.35 30.70 -10.66
C VAL A 581 2.06 29.41 -10.23
N THR A 582 3.35 29.50 -9.88
CA THR A 582 4.16 28.36 -9.42
C THR A 582 4.93 28.69 -8.15
N ASP A 583 5.25 27.68 -7.34
CA ASP A 583 6.07 27.82 -6.13
C ASP A 583 7.56 27.63 -6.41
N GLY A 584 7.92 27.24 -7.63
CA GLY A 584 9.30 27.08 -8.08
C GLY A 584 9.37 26.47 -9.46
N PHE A 585 10.58 26.23 -9.97
CA PHE A 585 10.78 25.67 -11.30
C PHE A 585 11.40 24.29 -11.24
N TYR A 586 10.97 23.45 -12.15
CA TYR A 586 11.50 22.13 -12.39
C TYR A 586 12.12 22.10 -13.80
N LEU A 587 13.43 22.26 -13.90
CA LEU A 587 14.16 22.34 -15.16
C LEU A 587 14.59 20.94 -15.62
N ILE A 588 14.10 20.49 -16.76
CA ILE A 588 14.42 19.18 -17.33
C ILE A 588 15.57 19.34 -18.31
N THR A 589 16.69 18.63 -18.10
CA THR A 589 17.88 18.76 -18.94
C THR A 589 17.75 17.97 -20.25
N PRO A 590 17.64 18.63 -21.41
CA PRO A 590 17.49 17.93 -22.69
C PRO A 590 18.84 17.37 -23.14
N PHE A 591 18.88 16.10 -23.54
CA PHE A 591 20.06 15.47 -24.18
C PHE A 591 21.40 15.75 -23.46
N GLN A 592 21.40 15.74 -22.12
CA GLN A 592 22.60 15.94 -21.30
C GLN A 592 23.26 17.34 -21.46
N ARG A 593 22.54 18.32 -22.01
CA ARG A 593 22.97 19.72 -22.20
C ARG A 593 22.77 20.54 -20.92
N THR A 594 23.53 20.20 -19.88
CA THR A 594 23.47 20.84 -18.55
C THR A 594 23.78 22.34 -18.59
N HIS A 595 24.52 22.82 -19.59
CA HIS A 595 24.83 24.25 -19.73
C HIS A 595 23.59 25.12 -19.96
N LEU A 596 22.53 24.57 -20.58
CA LEU A 596 21.27 25.30 -20.80
C LEU A 596 20.50 25.47 -19.49
N THR A 597 20.34 24.39 -18.72
CA THR A 597 19.63 24.42 -17.43
C THR A 597 20.42 25.19 -16.37
N ALA A 598 21.75 25.07 -16.35
CA ALA A 598 22.62 25.90 -15.51
C ALA A 598 22.42 27.40 -15.79
N ARG A 599 22.41 27.80 -17.08
CA ARG A 599 22.24 29.20 -17.47
C ARG A 599 20.86 29.74 -17.09
N LEU A 600 19.79 28.98 -17.31
CA LEU A 600 18.44 29.37 -16.89
C LEU A 600 18.34 29.53 -15.38
N CYS A 601 18.95 28.61 -14.62
CA CYS A 601 19.01 28.67 -13.16
C CYS A 601 19.73 29.94 -12.68
N GLN A 602 20.93 30.20 -13.22
CA GLN A 602 21.75 31.35 -12.84
C GLN A 602 21.06 32.68 -13.18
N GLU A 603 20.49 32.80 -14.38
CA GLU A 603 19.76 34.00 -14.81
C GLU A 603 18.53 34.24 -13.91
N TRP A 604 17.77 33.19 -13.57
CA TRP A 604 16.61 33.32 -12.68
C TRP A 604 16.99 33.74 -11.26
N LYS A 605 18.02 33.11 -10.68
CA LYS A 605 18.50 33.43 -9.32
C LYS A 605 19.11 34.83 -9.25
N SER A 606 19.73 35.32 -10.32
CA SER A 606 20.33 36.66 -10.37
C SER A 606 19.28 37.77 -10.42
N ASN A 607 18.16 37.56 -11.13
CA ASN A 607 17.07 38.55 -11.23
C ASN A 607 16.22 38.69 -9.93
N LYS A 608 16.46 37.82 -8.94
CA LYS A 608 15.73 37.76 -7.66
C LYS A 608 16.53 38.31 -6.48
N LYS A 609 17.84 38.51 -6.64
CA LYS A 609 18.72 39.22 -5.70
C LYS A 609 18.64 40.71 -5.98
#